data_AF-A0A7U6QQK3-F1
#
_entry.id   AF-A0A7U6QQK3-F1
#
_cell.length_a   1.000
_cell.length_b   1.000
_cell.length_c   1.000
_cell.angle_alpha   90.00
_cell.angle_beta   90.00
_cell.angle_gamma   90.00
#
_symmetry.space_group_name_H-M   'P 1'
#
loop_
_entity.id
_entity.type
_entity.pdbx_description
1 polymer ?
#
loop_
_entity_poly.entity_id
_entity_poly.type
_entity_poly.pdbx_seq_one_letter_code
_entity_poly.pdbx_strand_id
1 'polypeptide(L)'
;MKKMKKTAEDYLGESVTEAVVTVPAYFNDSQRQATKDAGKIAGLDVKRIINEPTAAALAYGMDKKQGDSTVAVYDLGGGTFDISIIEIADVDGEQQFEVLATNGDTFLGGEDFDSALIDYLVDEFKKSKM
;
A
#
# COMPACT_ATOMS: atom_id res chain seq x y z
N MET A 1 -0.50 13.10 -4.54
CA MET A 1 0.48 12.89 -5.64
C MET A 1 1.34 14.12 -5.95
N LYS A 2 0.79 15.33 -6.23
CA LYS A 2 1.59 16.54 -6.54
C LYS A 2 2.70 16.86 -5.53
N LYS A 3 2.41 16.73 -4.21
CA LYS A 3 3.42 16.91 -3.15
C LYS A 3 4.57 15.91 -3.27
N MET A 4 4.28 14.62 -3.51
CA MET A 4 5.30 13.58 -3.65
C MET A 4 6.17 13.77 -4.90
N LYS A 5 5.55 14.15 -6.02
CA LYS A 5 6.28 14.59 -7.23
C LYS A 5 7.27 15.70 -6.88
N LYS A 6 6.78 16.78 -6.24
CA LYS A 6 7.62 17.91 -5.84
C LYS A 6 8.75 17.49 -4.90
N THR A 7 8.48 16.62 -3.93
CA THR A 7 9.51 16.08 -3.02
C THR A 7 10.61 15.35 -3.79
N ALA A 8 10.26 14.55 -4.79
CA ALA A 8 11.25 13.87 -5.63
C ALA A 8 12.05 14.86 -6.49
N GLU A 9 11.38 15.84 -7.10
CA GLU A 9 12.02 16.91 -7.90
C GLU A 9 12.98 17.76 -7.06
N ASP A 10 12.56 18.16 -5.86
CA ASP A 10 13.38 18.94 -4.93
C ASP A 10 14.63 18.13 -4.50
N TYR A 11 14.54 16.80 -4.40
CA TYR A 11 15.67 15.93 -4.08
C TYR A 11 16.62 15.69 -5.27
N LEU A 12 16.08 15.46 -6.47
CA LEU A 12 16.86 15.12 -7.66
C LEU A 12 17.42 16.35 -8.40
N GLY A 13 16.81 17.53 -8.22
CA GLY A 13 17.18 18.75 -8.93
C GLY A 13 16.68 18.83 -10.38
N GLU A 14 15.81 17.91 -10.79
CA GLU A 14 15.23 17.85 -12.14
C GLU A 14 13.74 17.51 -12.12
N SER A 15 13.08 17.67 -13.27
CA SER A 15 11.64 17.40 -13.42
C SER A 15 11.34 15.90 -13.40
N VAL A 16 10.31 15.50 -12.65
CA VAL A 16 9.85 14.11 -12.59
C VAL A 16 8.53 13.98 -13.35
N THR A 17 8.52 13.20 -14.43
CA THR A 17 7.35 13.04 -15.30
C THR A 17 6.73 11.65 -15.26
N GLU A 18 7.39 10.66 -14.69
CA GLU A 18 6.94 9.26 -14.68
C GLU A 18 6.86 8.71 -13.26
N ALA A 19 5.94 7.78 -13.02
CA ALA A 19 5.82 7.13 -11.72
C ALA A 19 5.24 5.70 -11.81
N VAL A 20 5.60 4.88 -10.83
CA VAL A 20 4.84 3.70 -10.42
C VAL A 20 4.03 4.08 -9.19
N VAL A 21 2.76 3.68 -9.15
CA VAL A 21 1.84 4.05 -8.06
C VAL A 21 1.26 2.78 -7.46
N THR A 22 1.26 2.69 -6.12
CA THR A 22 0.68 1.58 -5.37
C THR A 22 -0.83 1.74 -5.22
N VAL A 23 -1.55 0.63 -5.11
CA VAL A 23 -2.97 0.56 -4.73
C VAL A 23 -3.23 -0.66 -3.85
N PRO A 24 -4.29 -0.67 -3.03
CA PRO A 24 -4.73 -1.87 -2.32
C PRO A 24 -4.99 -3.02 -3.29
N ALA A 25 -4.68 -4.25 -2.87
CA ALA A 25 -4.79 -5.42 -3.75
C ALA A 25 -6.24 -5.64 -4.23
N TYR A 26 -7.21 -5.31 -3.37
CA TYR A 26 -8.65 -5.44 -3.62
C TYR A 26 -9.28 -4.38 -4.52
N PHE A 27 -8.51 -3.38 -4.98
CA PHE A 27 -9.06 -2.36 -5.87
C PHE A 27 -9.59 -2.96 -7.17
N ASN A 28 -10.85 -2.64 -7.49
CA ASN A 28 -11.46 -2.96 -8.78
C ASN A 28 -10.94 -2.05 -9.90
N ASP A 29 -11.30 -2.37 -11.14
CA ASP A 29 -10.83 -1.64 -12.32
C ASP A 29 -11.15 -0.14 -12.29
N SER A 30 -12.32 0.23 -11.76
CA SER A 30 -12.73 1.64 -11.65
C SER A 30 -11.85 2.40 -10.66
N GLN A 31 -11.58 1.81 -9.49
CA GLN A 31 -10.70 2.43 -8.48
C GLN A 31 -9.24 2.53 -8.98
N ARG A 32 -8.76 1.51 -9.71
CA ARG A 32 -7.43 1.54 -10.35
C ARG A 32 -7.34 2.64 -11.41
N GLN A 33 -8.37 2.76 -12.25
CA GLN A 33 -8.42 3.80 -13.28
C GLN A 33 -8.46 5.20 -12.65
N ALA A 34 -9.28 5.41 -11.61
CA ALA A 34 -9.34 6.66 -10.88
C ALA A 34 -7.97 7.04 -10.27
N THR A 35 -7.22 6.06 -9.75
CA THR A 35 -5.86 6.28 -9.23
C THR A 35 -4.89 6.67 -10.35
N LYS A 36 -4.97 6.01 -11.51
CA LYS A 36 -4.16 6.35 -12.69
C LYS A 36 -4.45 7.76 -13.19
N ASP A 37 -5.73 8.15 -13.22
CA ASP A 37 -6.17 9.49 -13.61
C ASP A 37 -5.68 10.55 -12.62
N ALA A 38 -5.69 10.25 -11.32
CA ALA A 38 -5.12 11.13 -10.30
C ALA A 38 -3.61 11.38 -10.53
N GLY A 39 -2.87 10.36 -10.98
CA GLY A 39 -1.47 10.49 -11.40
C GLY A 39 -1.31 11.43 -12.59
N LYS A 40 -2.13 11.25 -13.63
CA LYS A 40 -2.14 12.12 -14.82
C LYS A 40 -2.47 13.58 -14.47
N ILE A 41 -3.46 13.81 -13.61
CA ILE A 41 -3.83 15.15 -13.10
C ILE A 41 -2.69 15.78 -12.29
N ALA A 42 -1.86 14.97 -11.64
CA ALA A 42 -0.66 15.42 -10.95
C ALA A 42 0.54 15.68 -11.89
N GLY A 43 0.39 15.46 -13.20
CA GLY A 43 1.45 15.62 -14.19
C GLY A 43 2.47 14.49 -14.17
N LEU A 44 2.01 13.26 -13.90
CA LEU A 44 2.79 12.03 -13.95
C LEU A 44 2.20 11.07 -15.00
N ASP A 45 3.07 10.53 -15.87
CA ASP A 45 2.79 9.34 -16.67
C ASP A 45 2.90 8.09 -15.76
N VAL A 46 1.76 7.49 -15.46
CA VAL A 46 1.69 6.32 -14.58
C VAL A 46 2.05 5.08 -15.39
N LYS A 47 3.32 4.67 -15.30
CA LYS A 47 3.89 3.54 -16.06
C LYS A 47 3.31 2.20 -15.60
N ARG A 48 3.03 2.08 -14.31
CA ARG A 48 2.45 0.87 -13.71
C ARG A 48 1.65 1.23 -12.46
N ILE A 49 0.51 0.55 -12.30
CA ILE A 49 -0.18 0.41 -11.02
C ILE A 49 0.28 -0.92 -10.44
N ILE A 50 0.79 -0.91 -9.20
CA ILE A 50 1.24 -2.11 -8.50
C ILE A 50 0.41 -2.31 -7.24
N ASN A 51 0.15 -3.55 -6.86
CA ASN A 51 -0.52 -3.84 -5.60
C ASN A 51 0.44 -3.58 -4.43
N GLU A 52 -0.06 -2.97 -3.37
CA GLU A 52 0.68 -2.70 -2.13
C GLU A 52 1.40 -3.94 -1.57
N PRO A 53 0.75 -5.10 -1.37
CA PRO A 53 1.44 -6.26 -0.82
C PRO A 53 2.53 -6.80 -1.75
N THR A 54 2.36 -6.66 -3.08
CA THR A 54 3.40 -7.02 -4.04
C THR A 54 4.60 -6.07 -3.97
N ALA A 55 4.35 -4.76 -3.83
CA ALA A 55 5.42 -3.78 -3.65
C ALA A 55 6.20 -4.02 -2.35
N ALA A 56 5.51 -4.38 -1.26
CA ALA A 56 6.13 -4.74 0.00
C ALA A 56 6.96 -6.04 -0.11
N ALA A 57 6.44 -7.06 -0.79
CA ALA A 57 7.18 -8.30 -1.03
C ALA A 57 8.42 -8.09 -1.92
N LEU A 58 8.33 -7.25 -2.95
CA LEU A 58 9.49 -6.85 -3.76
C LEU A 58 10.57 -6.20 -2.90
N ALA A 59 10.19 -5.24 -2.05
CA ALA A 59 11.13 -4.59 -1.14
C ALA A 59 11.78 -5.59 -0.16
N TYR A 60 11.00 -6.55 0.35
CA TYR A 60 11.50 -7.62 1.21
C TYR A 60 12.49 -8.55 0.49
N GLY A 61 12.18 -8.94 -0.75
CA GLY A 61 12.98 -9.85 -1.57
C GLY A 61 14.32 -9.25 -2.03
N MET A 62 14.36 -7.93 -2.28
CA MET A 62 15.57 -7.24 -2.75
C MET A 62 16.74 -7.31 -1.75
N ASP A 63 16.45 -7.20 -0.45
CA ASP A 63 17.50 -7.19 0.59
C ASP A 63 17.88 -8.59 1.07
N LYS A 64 17.03 -9.60 0.83
CA LYS A 64 17.22 -10.95 1.37
C LYS A 64 17.46 -11.96 0.25
N LYS A 65 18.72 -12.34 0.09
CA LYS A 65 19.14 -13.55 -0.65
C LYS A 65 18.78 -14.82 0.10
N GLN A 66 17.51 -15.02 0.39
CA GLN A 66 17.01 -16.35 0.71
C GLN A 66 16.49 -16.95 -0.61
N GLY A 67 16.79 -18.23 -0.84
CA GLY A 67 16.20 -18.96 -1.95
C GLY A 67 14.68 -19.05 -1.81
N ASP A 68 14.07 -19.97 -2.52
CA ASP A 68 12.61 -20.10 -2.59
C ASP A 68 11.96 -20.03 -1.20
N SER A 69 11.01 -19.12 -1.06
CA SER A 69 10.34 -18.85 0.21
C SER A 69 8.90 -18.39 0.00
N THR A 70 8.05 -18.72 0.95
CA THR A 70 6.66 -18.24 1.00
C THR A 70 6.53 -17.27 2.16
N VAL A 71 6.02 -16.07 1.87
CA VAL A 71 5.82 -15.00 2.86
C VAL A 71 4.35 -14.63 2.98
N ALA A 72 3.95 -14.19 4.16
CA ALA A 72 2.67 -13.56 4.39
C ALA A 72 2.89 -12.05 4.60
N VAL A 73 2.28 -11.22 3.75
CA VAL A 73 2.29 -9.77 3.90
C VAL A 73 1.00 -9.36 4.57
N TYR A 74 1.11 -8.94 5.83
CA TYR A 74 0.01 -8.38 6.63
C TYR A 74 0.11 -6.86 6.60
N ASP A 75 -0.86 -6.19 5.98
CA ASP A 75 -0.92 -4.73 5.86
C ASP A 75 -2.20 -4.22 6.53
N LEU A 76 -2.04 -3.50 7.66
CA LEU A 76 -3.14 -2.86 8.38
C LEU A 76 -2.90 -1.36 8.38
N GLY A 77 -3.54 -0.69 7.43
CA GLY A 77 -3.41 0.74 7.20
C GLY A 77 -4.39 1.57 8.01
N GLY A 78 -4.59 2.81 7.57
CA GLY A 78 -5.52 3.75 8.21
C GLY A 78 -6.99 3.40 7.99
N GLY A 79 -7.36 2.81 6.85
CA GLY A 79 -8.76 2.46 6.55
C GLY A 79 -8.95 1.13 5.81
N THR A 80 -7.87 0.41 5.53
CA THR A 80 -7.94 -0.90 4.87
C THR A 80 -7.03 -1.90 5.56
N PHE A 81 -7.44 -3.16 5.49
CA PHE A 81 -6.68 -4.32 5.91
C PHE A 81 -6.52 -5.27 4.72
N ASP A 82 -5.27 -5.65 4.42
CA ASP A 82 -4.93 -6.60 3.37
C ASP A 82 -4.00 -7.69 3.93
N ILE A 83 -4.20 -8.93 3.48
CA ILE A 83 -3.32 -10.07 3.74
C ILE A 83 -3.07 -10.81 2.42
N SER A 84 -1.79 -10.99 2.07
CA SER A 84 -1.38 -11.75 0.89
C SER A 84 -0.38 -12.82 1.24
N ILE A 85 -0.56 -14.01 0.66
CA ILE A 85 0.44 -15.08 0.65
C ILE A 85 1.18 -15.01 -0.68
N ILE A 86 2.49 -14.79 -0.61
CA ILE A 86 3.34 -14.55 -1.78
C ILE A 86 4.47 -15.56 -1.76
N GLU A 87 4.62 -16.28 -2.85
CA GLU A 87 5.80 -17.10 -3.13
C GLU A 87 6.86 -16.24 -3.83
N ILE A 88 8.09 -16.34 -3.34
CA ILE A 88 9.28 -15.69 -3.87
C ILE A 88 10.21 -16.82 -4.30
N ALA A 89 10.45 -16.95 -5.60
CA ALA A 89 11.32 -17.98 -6.16
C ALA A 89 12.49 -17.35 -6.92
N ASP A 90 13.67 -17.98 -6.86
CA ASP A 90 14.81 -17.59 -7.71
C ASP A 90 14.83 -18.49 -8.95
N VAL A 91 14.43 -17.93 -10.09
CA VAL A 91 14.39 -18.64 -11.37
C VAL A 91 15.45 -18.03 -12.27
N ASP A 92 16.49 -18.80 -12.57
CA ASP A 92 17.61 -18.40 -13.43
C ASP A 92 18.35 -17.11 -12.97
N GLY A 93 18.37 -16.83 -11.65
CA GLY A 93 18.99 -15.63 -11.09
C GLY A 93 18.07 -14.41 -11.05
N GLU A 94 16.81 -14.57 -11.46
CA GLU A 94 15.76 -13.55 -11.36
C GLU A 94 14.73 -13.94 -10.30
N GLN A 95 14.47 -13.01 -9.36
CA GLN A 95 13.42 -13.22 -8.37
C GLN A 95 12.03 -13.07 -9.02
N GLN A 96 11.24 -14.14 -8.97
CA GLN A 96 9.84 -14.15 -9.33
C GLN A 96 8.96 -14.07 -8.08
N PHE A 97 7.88 -13.29 -8.18
CA PHE A 97 6.94 -13.06 -7.10
C PHE A 97 5.55 -13.48 -7.55
N GLU A 98 5.02 -14.56 -6.97
CA GLU A 98 3.69 -15.07 -7.27
C GLU A 98 2.74 -14.86 -6.09
N VAL A 99 1.63 -14.18 -6.33
CA VAL A 99 0.57 -14.02 -5.32
C VAL A 99 -0.29 -15.27 -5.33
N LEU A 100 -0.10 -16.15 -4.34
CA LEU A 100 -0.86 -17.40 -4.22
C LEU A 100 -2.30 -17.16 -3.74
N ALA A 101 -2.45 -16.25 -2.79
CA ALA A 101 -3.74 -15.88 -2.23
C ALA A 101 -3.70 -14.45 -1.68
N THR A 102 -4.86 -13.80 -1.70
CA THR A 102 -5.08 -12.49 -1.12
C THR A 102 -6.44 -12.51 -0.43
N ASN A 103 -6.56 -11.85 0.73
CA ASN A 103 -7.80 -11.56 1.48
C ASN A 103 -7.68 -10.21 2.20
N GLY A 104 -8.79 -9.66 2.68
CA GLY A 104 -8.78 -8.34 3.32
C GLY A 104 -10.16 -7.77 3.60
N ASP A 105 -10.17 -6.55 4.14
CA ASP A 105 -11.35 -5.73 4.36
C ASP A 105 -11.03 -4.27 3.99
N THR A 106 -11.80 -3.72 3.05
CA THR A 106 -11.61 -2.35 2.55
C THR A 106 -12.19 -1.27 3.49
N PHE A 107 -12.76 -1.66 4.63
CA PHE A 107 -13.37 -0.78 5.63
C PHE A 107 -12.93 -1.13 7.06
N LEU A 108 -11.67 -1.57 7.21
CA LEU A 108 -11.06 -1.87 8.50
C LEU A 108 -9.67 -1.26 8.56
N GLY A 109 -9.39 -0.39 9.53
CA GLY A 109 -8.07 0.19 9.73
C GLY A 109 -7.96 1.07 10.96
N GLY A 110 -6.88 1.83 11.08
CA GLY A 110 -6.62 2.75 12.19
C GLY A 110 -7.77 3.70 12.55
N GLU A 111 -8.60 4.11 11.60
CA GLU A 111 -9.79 4.95 11.84
C GLU A 111 -10.80 4.28 12.80
N ASP A 112 -10.93 2.95 12.76
CA ASP A 112 -11.76 2.19 13.69
C ASP A 112 -11.18 2.19 15.11
N PHE A 113 -9.85 2.12 15.21
CA PHE A 113 -9.13 2.17 16.49
C PHE A 113 -9.25 3.57 17.11
N ASP A 114 -9.09 4.62 16.30
CA ASP A 114 -9.29 6.00 16.71
C ASP A 114 -10.72 6.22 17.20
N SER A 115 -11.72 5.70 16.46
CA SER A 115 -13.13 5.81 16.84
C SER A 115 -13.42 5.11 18.17
N ALA A 116 -12.91 3.88 18.35
CA ALA A 116 -13.08 3.14 19.61
C ALA A 116 -12.45 3.87 20.80
N LEU A 117 -11.29 4.51 20.61
CA LEU A 117 -10.64 5.31 21.64
C LEU A 117 -11.44 6.58 21.96
N ILE A 118 -11.96 7.27 20.94
CA ILE A 118 -12.80 8.46 21.11
C ILE A 118 -14.05 8.10 21.91
N ASP A 119 -14.75 7.02 21.57
CA ASP A 119 -15.97 6.58 22.26
C ASP A 119 -15.69 6.29 23.74
N TYR A 120 -14.59 5.60 24.02
CA TYR A 120 -14.14 5.35 25.39
C TYR A 120 -13.89 6.65 26.17
N LEU A 121 -13.15 7.61 25.58
CA LEU A 121 -12.84 8.88 26.23
C LEU A 121 -14.10 9.73 26.47
N VAL A 122 -15.05 9.71 25.52
CA VAL A 122 -16.33 10.40 25.65
C VAL A 122 -17.14 9.82 26.81
N ASP A 123 -17.17 8.50 26.95
CA ASP A 123 -17.93 7.84 28.02
C ASP A 123 -17.30 8.05 29.40
N GLU A 124 -15.97 7.99 29.51
CA GLU A 124 -15.27 8.33 30.76
C GLU A 124 -15.48 9.80 31.14
N PHE A 125 -15.47 10.71 30.16
CA PHE A 125 -15.75 12.11 30.42
C PHE A 125 -17.17 12.33 30.97
N LYS A 126 -18.19 11.67 30.39
CA LYS A 126 -19.57 11.74 30.89
C LYS A 126 -19.68 11.24 32.33
N LYS A 127 -19.01 10.13 32.66
CA LYS A 127 -18.99 9.58 34.03
C LYS A 127 -18.32 10.53 35.03
N SER A 128 -17.29 11.27 34.62
CA SER A 128 -16.56 12.21 35.48
C SER A 128 -17.30 13.52 35.76
N LYS A 129 -18.34 13.84 34.97
CA LYS A 129 -19.10 15.11 35.01
C LYS A 129 -20.48 14.98 35.66
N MET A 130 -20.86 13.77 36.08
CA MET A 130 -22.02 13.47 36.92
C MET A 130 -21.57 13.10 38.33
#